data_AF-A0A8C9USK2-F1
#
_entry.id   AF-A0A8C9USK2-F1
#
_cell.length_a   1.000
_cell.length_b   1.000
_cell.length_c   1.000
_cell.angle_alpha   90.00
_cell.angle_beta   90.00
_cell.angle_gamma   90.00
#
_symmetry.space_group_name_H-M   'P 1'
#
loop_
_entity.id
_entity.type
_entity.pdbx_description
1 polymer ?
#
loop_
_entity_poly.entity_id
_entity_poly.type
_entity_poly.pdbx_seq_one_letter_code
_entity_poly.pdbx_strand_id
1 'polypeptide(L)'
;MHPGVLAAFLLLSWTHCRALPLPSGDDDEDLSEEDLQFAEHYLKSYYHPSNLAGILKKNAASSMVDRLREMQSFFGLEVTGKLDDSTLDIMKKPRCGVPDVGEYNVFPRTLKWSQTNLTYRIVNYTPDMTHSEVEKAFKKAFKVWSDVTPLNFTRLHDGTADIMISFGTKEHGDFYPFDGPSGLLAHAFPPGPNYGGDAHFDDDEDWTSSSKGYNLFLVAAHEFGHSLGLDHSKDPGALMFPIYTYTGKSHFMLPDDDVQGIQSLYGPGDEDPNPKHPKTPDKCDPSLTLDAITSLRGETMIFKDRFFWRLHPQQVDAELFLTKSFWPELPNRVDAAYEHPSHDLIFIFRGRKFWALNGYDILEGYPKKISELGFPKEVKKISAAVHFENTGKTLFFSGNQVWRYDDTNHIMDKDYPRLIEEEFPGIGNKVDAVYEKNGNYYIIGHLRLTVVKPFYFQTLKSSLWSFSCRLYLFFQWTHTV
;
A
#
# COMPACT_ATOMS: atom_id res chain seq x y z
N MET A 1 -4.98 -63.37 -72.43
CA MET A 1 -5.30 -62.13 -73.17
C MET A 1 -5.46 -61.02 -72.15
N HIS A 2 -4.65 -59.95 -72.23
CA HIS A 2 -4.99 -58.66 -71.59
C HIS A 2 -6.17 -58.03 -72.35
N PRO A 3 -7.05 -57.25 -71.68
CA PRO A 3 -6.78 -55.90 -71.13
C PRO A 3 -7.32 -55.77 -69.69
N GLY A 4 -7.04 -54.78 -68.83
CA GLY A 4 -6.86 -53.34 -68.99
C GLY A 4 -8.02 -52.62 -68.27
N VAL A 5 -7.87 -52.27 -66.98
CA VAL A 5 -8.83 -51.44 -66.22
C VAL A 5 -8.05 -50.51 -65.27
N LEU A 6 -8.31 -49.21 -65.42
CA LEU A 6 -7.94 -48.12 -64.51
C LEU A 6 -8.80 -48.17 -63.23
N ALA A 7 -8.19 -48.02 -62.04
CA ALA A 7 -8.82 -47.37 -60.90
C ALA A 7 -7.81 -46.96 -59.82
N ALA A 8 -7.88 -45.68 -59.45
CA ALA A 8 -7.32 -44.92 -58.34
C ALA A 8 -6.62 -45.67 -57.17
N PHE A 9 -5.37 -45.28 -56.89
CA PHE A 9 -4.74 -45.43 -55.57
C PHE A 9 -4.74 -44.08 -54.84
N LEU A 10 -5.53 -43.98 -53.77
CA LEU A 10 -5.37 -42.98 -52.70
C LEU A 10 -4.16 -43.39 -51.86
N LEU A 11 -3.02 -42.73 -52.05
CA LEU A 11 -1.87 -42.88 -51.18
C LEU A 11 -2.05 -41.99 -49.94
N LEU A 12 -2.43 -42.64 -48.83
CA LEU A 12 -2.14 -42.19 -47.47
C LEU A 12 -0.62 -42.05 -47.32
N SER A 13 -0.14 -40.81 -47.21
CA SER A 13 1.18 -40.53 -46.62
C SER A 13 0.97 -39.94 -45.24
N TRP A 14 1.12 -40.77 -44.22
CA TRP A 14 1.36 -40.31 -42.85
C TRP A 14 2.79 -39.80 -42.77
N THR A 15 2.98 -38.49 -42.90
CA THR A 15 4.20 -37.84 -42.43
C THR A 15 4.12 -37.73 -40.91
N HIS A 16 4.98 -38.48 -40.22
CA HIS A 16 5.22 -38.28 -38.79
C HIS A 16 5.91 -36.93 -38.59
N CYS A 17 5.12 -35.89 -38.34
CA CYS A 17 5.64 -34.65 -37.79
C CYS A 17 5.90 -34.89 -36.29
N ARG A 18 7.14 -35.22 -35.91
CA ARG A 18 7.56 -35.07 -34.52
C ARG A 18 7.70 -33.58 -34.26
N ALA A 19 6.64 -32.96 -33.74
CA ALA A 19 6.78 -31.72 -33.01
C ALA A 19 7.64 -32.03 -31.77
N LEU A 20 8.90 -31.58 -31.78
CA LEU A 20 9.63 -31.38 -30.54
C LEU A 20 8.84 -30.34 -29.74
N PRO A 21 8.48 -30.60 -28.48
CA PRO A 21 7.94 -29.55 -27.65
C PRO A 21 9.01 -28.48 -27.56
N LEU A 22 8.67 -27.27 -27.99
CA LEU A 22 9.37 -26.07 -27.54
C LEU A 22 9.29 -26.08 -26.01
N PRO A 23 10.36 -25.72 -25.28
CA PRO A 23 10.21 -25.48 -23.86
C PRO A 23 9.15 -24.38 -23.74
N SER A 24 8.03 -24.67 -23.09
CA SER A 24 7.22 -23.60 -22.53
C SER A 24 8.17 -22.86 -21.59
N GLY A 25 8.43 -21.59 -21.89
CA GLY A 25 8.90 -20.66 -20.89
C GLY A 25 7.74 -20.43 -19.93
N ASP A 26 7.49 -21.43 -19.10
CA ASP A 26 6.81 -21.21 -17.83
C ASP A 26 7.93 -20.72 -16.91
N ASP A 27 8.15 -19.39 -16.90
CA ASP A 27 8.88 -18.71 -15.84
C ASP A 27 7.97 -18.66 -14.59
N ASP A 28 7.40 -19.81 -14.19
CA ASP A 28 6.92 -20.01 -12.83
C ASP A 28 8.21 -20.20 -12.01
N GLU A 29 8.67 -19.14 -11.34
CA GLU A 29 9.67 -19.31 -10.28
C GLU A 29 9.09 -20.33 -9.28
N ASP A 30 9.64 -21.55 -9.29
CA ASP A 30 9.29 -22.60 -8.32
C ASP A 30 9.51 -22.02 -6.91
N LEU A 31 8.41 -21.71 -6.22
CA LEU A 31 8.44 -21.16 -4.86
C LEU A 31 9.35 -22.02 -3.98
N SER A 32 10.26 -21.38 -3.26
CA SER A 32 11.20 -22.12 -2.44
C SER A 32 10.49 -22.87 -1.30
N GLU A 33 11.06 -24.00 -0.87
CA GLU A 33 10.54 -24.73 0.29
C GLU A 33 10.52 -23.85 1.55
N GLU A 34 11.46 -22.90 1.64
CA GLU A 34 11.54 -21.90 2.71
C GLU A 34 10.33 -20.94 2.68
N ASP A 35 9.93 -20.44 1.50
CA ASP A 35 8.76 -19.57 1.35
C ASP A 35 7.46 -20.28 1.74
N LEU A 36 7.34 -21.57 1.41
CA LEU A 36 6.19 -22.38 1.80
C LEU A 36 6.13 -22.59 3.33
N GLN A 37 7.26 -22.91 3.95
CA GLN A 37 7.35 -23.08 5.41
C GLN A 37 7.07 -21.76 6.14
N PHE A 38 7.59 -20.64 5.62
CA PHE A 38 7.34 -19.31 6.13
C PHE A 38 5.84 -18.97 6.07
N ALA A 39 5.20 -19.16 4.91
CA ALA A 39 3.77 -18.90 4.74
C ALA A 39 2.91 -19.79 5.65
N GLU A 40 3.28 -21.06 5.82
CA GLU A 40 2.58 -21.96 6.75
C GLU A 40 2.69 -21.46 8.20
N HIS A 41 3.88 -21.02 8.62
CA HIS A 41 4.08 -20.45 9.95
C HIS A 41 3.27 -19.15 10.14
N TYR A 42 3.34 -18.23 9.18
CA TYR A 42 2.57 -16.99 9.17
C TYR A 42 1.06 -17.24 9.36
N LEU A 43 0.49 -18.14 8.57
CA LEU A 43 -0.94 -18.45 8.63
C LEU A 43 -1.32 -19.19 9.92
N LYS A 44 -0.40 -19.94 10.54
CA LYS A 44 -0.62 -20.52 11.87
C LYS A 44 -0.62 -19.46 12.96
N SER A 45 0.27 -18.48 12.89
CA SER A 45 0.38 -17.42 13.90
C SER A 45 -0.81 -16.46 13.85
N TYR A 46 -1.19 -15.99 12.65
CA TYR A 46 -2.15 -14.89 12.52
C TYR A 46 -3.55 -15.29 12.05
N TYR A 47 -3.69 -16.46 11.42
CA TYR A 47 -4.96 -16.93 10.84
C TYR A 47 -5.43 -18.28 11.41
N HIS A 48 -4.70 -18.80 12.40
CA HIS A 48 -5.10 -19.99 13.14
C HIS A 48 -4.42 -20.03 14.52
N PRO A 49 -4.67 -19.04 15.38
CA PRO A 49 -4.04 -19.00 16.69
C PRO A 49 -4.33 -20.32 17.40
N SER A 50 -3.26 -21.11 17.59
CA SER A 50 -3.34 -22.36 18.32
C SER A 50 -3.75 -21.99 19.74
N ASN A 51 -4.76 -22.68 20.25
CA ASN A 51 -5.36 -22.38 21.53
C ASN A 51 -4.44 -22.79 22.70
N LEU A 52 -3.29 -22.13 22.85
CA LEU A 52 -2.27 -22.41 23.87
C LEU A 52 -2.77 -22.08 25.28
N ALA A 53 -3.71 -21.15 25.42
CA ALA A 53 -4.37 -20.82 26.70
C ALA A 53 -5.59 -21.70 27.05
N GLY A 54 -6.02 -22.62 26.17
CA GLY A 54 -7.15 -23.50 26.44
C GLY A 54 -8.54 -22.84 26.44
N ILE A 55 -8.68 -21.64 25.85
CA ILE A 55 -9.89 -20.81 25.89
C ILE A 55 -10.83 -21.03 24.67
N LEU A 56 -10.33 -21.46 23.52
CA LEU A 56 -11.09 -21.66 22.27
C LEU A 56 -11.54 -23.13 21.99
N LYS A 57 -12.80 -23.32 21.55
CA LYS A 57 -13.24 -24.63 21.00
C LYS A 57 -12.55 -24.89 19.65
N LYS A 58 -12.19 -26.17 19.41
CA LYS A 58 -11.74 -26.66 18.09
C LYS A 58 -12.78 -26.32 17.02
N ASN A 59 -12.59 -25.24 16.29
CA ASN A 59 -13.24 -25.08 14.99
C ASN A 59 -12.57 -26.08 14.03
N ALA A 60 -13.38 -26.66 13.13
CA ALA A 60 -12.94 -27.62 12.13
C ALA A 60 -11.68 -27.10 11.43
N ALA A 61 -10.70 -27.98 11.19
CA ALA A 61 -9.45 -27.61 10.54
C ALA A 61 -9.75 -26.96 9.17
N SER A 62 -9.75 -25.62 9.10
CA SER A 62 -9.78 -24.91 7.83
C SER A 62 -8.51 -25.30 7.07
N SER A 63 -8.66 -25.59 5.78
CA SER A 63 -7.52 -25.96 4.96
C SER A 63 -6.55 -24.77 4.85
N MET A 64 -5.29 -25.03 4.53
CA MET A 64 -4.32 -23.95 4.34
C MET A 64 -4.76 -22.95 3.26
N VAL A 65 -5.43 -23.45 2.23
CA VAL A 65 -6.04 -22.65 1.16
C VAL A 65 -7.11 -21.70 1.69
N ASP A 66 -7.96 -22.14 2.62
CA ASP A 66 -9.01 -21.29 3.18
C ASP A 66 -8.43 -20.14 4.01
N ARG A 67 -7.38 -20.42 4.80
CA ARG A 67 -6.67 -19.40 5.58
C ARG A 67 -5.94 -18.41 4.69
N LEU A 68 -5.35 -18.91 3.61
CA LEU A 68 -4.69 -18.05 2.64
C LEU A 68 -5.69 -17.11 1.96
N ARG A 69 -6.89 -17.60 1.64
CA ARG A 69 -7.98 -16.76 1.12
C ARG A 69 -8.46 -15.73 2.14
N GLU A 70 -8.52 -16.10 3.42
CA GLU A 70 -8.89 -15.18 4.50
C GLU A 70 -7.84 -14.07 4.67
N MET A 71 -6.55 -14.42 4.61
CA MET A 71 -5.43 -13.49 4.63
C MET A 71 -5.46 -12.56 3.42
N GLN A 72 -5.58 -13.10 2.21
CA GLN A 72 -5.70 -12.31 0.98
C GLN A 72 -6.88 -11.34 1.07
N SER A 73 -8.03 -11.81 1.56
CA SER A 73 -9.20 -10.96 1.76
C SER A 73 -9.00 -9.89 2.83
N PHE A 74 -8.23 -10.16 3.89
CA PHE A 74 -7.93 -9.19 4.95
C PHE A 74 -7.08 -8.04 4.42
N PHE A 75 -6.04 -8.36 3.64
CA PHE A 75 -5.11 -7.38 3.07
C PHE A 75 -5.60 -6.75 1.75
N GLY A 76 -6.79 -7.12 1.27
CA GLY A 76 -7.36 -6.58 0.04
C GLY A 76 -6.66 -7.04 -1.24
N LEU A 77 -5.99 -8.20 -1.20
CA LEU A 77 -5.37 -8.86 -2.34
C LEU A 77 -6.39 -9.66 -3.15
N GLU A 78 -6.00 -10.10 -4.34
CA GLU A 78 -6.79 -11.06 -5.10
C GLU A 78 -6.94 -12.39 -4.32
N VAL A 79 -8.19 -12.80 -4.08
CA VAL A 79 -8.52 -13.99 -3.28
C VAL A 79 -8.41 -15.25 -4.13
N THR A 80 -7.18 -15.70 -4.37
CA THR A 80 -6.86 -16.88 -5.19
C THR A 80 -6.79 -18.16 -4.36
N GLY A 81 -6.35 -18.06 -3.10
CA GLY A 81 -5.93 -19.19 -2.26
C GLY A 81 -4.63 -19.85 -2.73
N LYS A 82 -3.84 -19.15 -3.56
CA LYS A 82 -2.50 -19.55 -3.97
C LYS A 82 -1.47 -18.61 -3.35
N LEU A 83 -0.29 -19.11 -3.08
CA LEU A 83 0.83 -18.31 -2.60
C LEU A 83 1.48 -17.67 -3.84
N ASP A 84 1.14 -16.42 -4.13
CA ASP A 84 1.74 -15.63 -5.21
C ASP A 84 2.72 -14.58 -4.63
N ASP A 85 3.52 -13.97 -5.50
CA ASP A 85 4.54 -12.98 -5.10
C ASP A 85 3.93 -11.81 -4.33
N SER A 86 2.75 -11.32 -4.74
CA SER A 86 2.02 -10.28 -4.02
C SER A 86 1.66 -10.69 -2.59
N THR A 87 1.25 -11.95 -2.40
CA THR A 87 0.93 -12.49 -1.08
C THR A 87 2.19 -12.63 -0.22
N LEU A 88 3.29 -13.14 -0.78
CA LEU A 88 4.57 -13.27 -0.08
C LEU A 88 5.17 -11.91 0.29
N ASP A 89 5.11 -10.93 -0.60
CA ASP A 89 5.58 -9.55 -0.38
C ASP A 89 4.87 -8.91 0.81
N ILE A 90 3.59 -9.22 1.03
CA ILE A 90 2.83 -8.74 2.19
C ILE A 90 3.19 -9.53 3.45
N MET A 91 3.30 -10.85 3.38
CA MET A 91 3.65 -11.69 4.55
C MET A 91 5.03 -11.36 5.12
N LYS A 92 5.99 -10.99 4.26
CA LYS A 92 7.37 -10.67 4.65
C LYS A 92 7.52 -9.26 5.24
N LYS A 93 6.48 -8.43 5.25
CA LYS A 93 6.56 -7.08 5.83
C LYS A 93 6.50 -7.14 7.36
N PRO A 94 7.27 -6.26 8.03
CA PRO A 94 7.23 -6.16 9.48
C PRO A 94 5.84 -5.74 9.96
N ARG A 95 5.37 -6.33 11.06
CA ARG A 95 3.98 -6.22 11.51
C ARG A 95 3.83 -6.36 13.03
N CYS A 96 2.63 -6.07 13.52
CA CYS A 96 2.18 -6.39 14.88
C CYS A 96 1.99 -7.90 15.07
N GLY A 97 2.33 -8.42 16.25
CA GLY A 97 2.23 -9.84 16.60
C GLY A 97 0.83 -10.37 16.90
N VAL A 98 -0.16 -9.47 17.04
CA VAL A 98 -1.55 -9.86 17.32
C VAL A 98 -2.16 -10.57 16.09
N PRO A 99 -2.93 -11.66 16.25
CA PRO A 99 -3.62 -12.31 15.14
C PRO A 99 -4.61 -11.40 14.41
N ASP A 100 -4.72 -11.57 13.08
CA ASP A 100 -5.64 -10.75 12.24
C ASP A 100 -7.07 -11.28 12.28
N VAL A 101 -7.22 -12.57 12.57
CA VAL A 101 -8.50 -13.27 12.68
C VAL A 101 -8.49 -14.21 13.86
N GLY A 102 -9.69 -14.65 14.24
CA GLY A 102 -9.90 -15.30 15.51
C GLY A 102 -10.36 -14.22 16.48
N GLU A 103 -11.67 -14.17 16.65
CA GLU A 103 -12.25 -13.29 17.64
C GLU A 103 -11.65 -13.61 19.01
N TYR A 104 -11.42 -12.57 19.79
CA TYR A 104 -11.42 -12.61 21.26
C TYR A 104 -12.77 -13.14 21.85
N ASN A 105 -13.58 -13.85 21.07
CA ASN A 105 -14.92 -14.30 21.41
C ASN A 105 -14.92 -15.76 21.85
N VAL A 106 -14.91 -15.91 23.17
CA VAL A 106 -15.72 -16.94 23.81
C VAL A 106 -17.07 -16.37 24.26
N PHE A 107 -17.22 -15.04 24.31
CA PHE A 107 -18.49 -14.36 24.61
C PHE A 107 -18.59 -13.01 23.88
N PRO A 108 -19.80 -12.57 23.48
CA PRO A 108 -20.03 -11.29 22.80
C PRO A 108 -19.85 -10.13 23.78
N ARG A 109 -18.61 -9.75 24.06
CA ARG A 109 -18.29 -8.55 24.83
C ARG A 109 -17.31 -7.71 24.03
N THR A 110 -17.68 -6.45 23.84
CA THR A 110 -16.71 -5.40 23.53
C THR A 110 -15.66 -5.41 24.63
N LEU A 111 -14.43 -5.77 24.30
CA LEU A 111 -13.29 -5.71 25.20
C LEU A 111 -12.97 -4.23 25.39
N LYS A 112 -13.36 -3.67 26.53
CA LYS A 112 -13.12 -2.28 26.86
C LYS A 112 -12.90 -2.10 28.34
N TRP A 113 -12.11 -1.10 28.70
CA TRP A 113 -11.98 -0.70 30.09
C TRP A 113 -13.30 -0.13 30.61
N SER A 114 -13.64 -0.47 31.85
CA SER A 114 -14.82 0.09 32.54
C SER A 114 -14.62 1.54 32.99
N GLN A 115 -13.37 1.97 33.11
CA GLN A 115 -12.95 3.29 33.55
C GLN A 115 -12.25 4.05 32.42
N THR A 116 -12.30 5.39 32.47
CA THR A 116 -11.64 6.25 31.48
C THR A 116 -10.30 6.81 31.95
N ASN A 117 -10.06 6.83 33.27
CA ASN A 117 -8.75 7.16 33.83
C ASN A 117 -7.95 5.87 33.97
N LEU A 118 -7.02 5.65 33.04
CA LEU A 118 -6.15 4.49 33.00
C LEU A 118 -4.75 4.86 33.48
N THR A 119 -4.07 3.89 34.04
CA THR A 119 -2.70 4.00 34.50
C THR A 119 -1.78 3.18 33.61
N TYR A 120 -0.56 3.67 33.37
CA TYR A 120 0.45 2.89 32.67
C TYR A 120 1.79 2.94 33.39
N ARG A 121 2.61 1.91 33.21
CA ARG A 121 3.96 1.84 33.78
C ARG A 121 4.94 1.30 32.76
N ILE A 122 6.09 1.98 32.64
CA ILE A 122 7.23 1.50 31.88
C ILE A 122 8.05 0.62 32.82
N VAL A 123 8.18 -0.67 32.49
CA VAL A 123 8.84 -1.68 33.32
C VAL A 123 10.35 -1.63 33.12
N ASN A 124 10.80 -1.59 31.88
CA ASN A 124 12.19 -1.47 31.44
C ASN A 124 12.28 -0.61 30.17
N TYR A 125 13.50 -0.40 29.68
CA TYR A 125 13.80 0.47 28.54
C TYR A 125 14.73 -0.24 27.58
N THR A 126 14.53 -0.02 26.29
CA THR A 126 15.47 -0.40 25.22
C THR A 126 16.80 0.35 25.36
N PRO A 127 17.95 -0.29 25.05
CA PRO A 127 19.26 0.39 25.01
C PRO A 127 19.43 1.34 23.82
N ASP A 128 18.58 1.28 22.79
CA ASP A 128 18.75 2.02 21.53
C ASP A 128 18.40 3.51 21.65
N MET A 129 17.53 3.83 22.62
CA MET A 129 16.99 5.17 22.83
C MET A 129 17.22 5.63 24.27
N THR A 130 17.37 6.94 24.46
CA THR A 130 17.42 7.46 25.84
C THR A 130 16.06 7.27 26.53
N HIS A 131 16.07 7.11 27.85
CA HIS A 131 14.82 6.97 28.62
C HIS A 131 13.84 8.13 28.35
N SER A 132 14.35 9.35 28.15
CA SER A 132 13.51 10.52 27.85
C SER A 132 12.84 10.41 26.48
N GLU A 133 13.50 9.83 25.48
CA GLU A 133 12.92 9.63 24.15
C GLU A 133 11.84 8.55 24.17
N VAL A 134 12.07 7.44 24.88
CA VAL A 134 11.07 6.38 25.11
C VAL A 134 9.84 6.95 25.82
N GLU A 135 10.03 7.67 26.92
CA GLU A 135 8.93 8.30 27.66
C GLU A 135 8.15 9.30 26.81
N LYS A 136 8.84 10.07 25.97
CA LYS A 136 8.20 11.00 25.04
C LYS A 136 7.41 10.26 23.95
N ALA A 137 7.92 9.14 23.45
CA ALA A 137 7.25 8.31 22.46
C ALA A 137 5.93 7.75 23.03
N PHE A 138 5.99 7.09 24.18
CA PHE A 138 4.80 6.51 24.82
C PHE A 138 3.78 7.56 25.26
N LYS A 139 4.23 8.68 25.84
CA LYS A 139 3.33 9.79 26.17
C LYS A 139 2.62 10.33 24.93
N LYS A 140 3.33 10.44 23.81
CA LYS A 140 2.76 10.88 22.54
C LYS A 140 1.79 9.84 21.97
N ALA A 141 2.09 8.55 22.09
CA ALA A 141 1.22 7.45 21.66
C ALA A 141 -0.10 7.44 22.43
N PHE A 142 -0.09 7.53 23.77
CA PHE A 142 -1.32 7.68 24.55
C PHE A 142 -2.10 8.95 24.19
N LYS A 143 -1.39 10.04 23.90
CA LYS A 143 -2.02 11.30 23.50
C LYS A 143 -2.84 11.18 22.21
N VAL A 144 -2.42 10.33 21.26
CA VAL A 144 -3.18 10.07 20.03
C VAL A 144 -4.61 9.60 20.35
N TRP A 145 -4.76 8.73 21.33
CA TRP A 145 -6.05 8.17 21.74
C TRP A 145 -6.84 9.12 22.65
N SER A 146 -6.18 9.78 23.62
CA SER A 146 -6.85 10.73 24.51
C SER A 146 -7.34 12.00 23.80
N ASP A 147 -6.74 12.36 22.66
CA ASP A 147 -7.14 13.56 21.91
C ASP A 147 -8.51 13.41 21.25
N VAL A 148 -9.00 12.18 21.04
CA VAL A 148 -10.29 11.91 20.37
C VAL A 148 -11.29 11.20 21.27
N THR A 149 -10.97 10.96 22.55
CA THR A 149 -11.79 10.23 23.53
C THR A 149 -11.78 10.90 24.90
N PRO A 150 -12.67 10.52 25.83
CA PRO A 150 -12.59 10.96 27.22
C PRO A 150 -11.52 10.22 28.05
N LEU A 151 -10.67 9.39 27.42
CA LEU A 151 -9.63 8.63 28.10
C LEU A 151 -8.51 9.54 28.61
N ASN A 152 -7.98 9.21 29.79
CA ASN A 152 -6.85 9.91 30.38
C ASN A 152 -5.85 8.90 30.93
N PHE A 153 -4.57 9.18 30.74
CA PHE A 153 -3.49 8.25 31.03
C PHE A 153 -2.51 8.84 32.05
N THR A 154 -2.38 8.17 33.19
CA THR A 154 -1.46 8.57 34.26
C THR A 154 -0.33 7.58 34.39
N ARG A 155 0.91 8.06 34.33
CA ARG A 155 2.09 7.22 34.51
C ARG A 155 2.30 6.89 36.00
N LEU A 156 2.51 5.62 36.29
CA LEU A 156 3.00 5.15 37.59
C LEU A 156 4.51 4.84 37.51
N HIS A 157 5.19 5.03 38.63
CA HIS A 157 6.62 4.72 38.78
C HIS A 157 6.88 3.47 39.64
N ASP A 158 5.87 3.02 40.38
CA ASP A 158 5.88 1.79 41.18
C ASP A 158 4.52 1.08 41.07
N GLY A 159 4.43 -0.12 41.65
CA GLY A 159 3.18 -0.90 41.68
C GLY A 159 2.75 -1.47 40.31
N THR A 160 1.53 -1.96 40.25
CA THR A 160 0.90 -2.50 39.02
C THR A 160 -0.02 -1.44 38.44
N ALA A 161 0.11 -1.19 37.13
CA ALA A 161 -0.74 -0.28 36.38
C ALA A 161 -1.78 -1.08 35.57
N ASP A 162 -2.73 -0.39 34.94
CA ASP A 162 -3.68 -1.01 34.00
C ASP A 162 -2.97 -1.47 32.71
N ILE A 163 -1.88 -0.79 32.32
CA ILE A 163 -1.09 -1.10 31.13
C ILE A 163 0.40 -1.15 31.52
N MET A 164 0.99 -2.35 31.55
CA MET A 164 2.42 -2.53 31.76
C MET A 164 3.13 -2.57 30.40
N ILE A 165 4.18 -1.76 30.26
CA ILE A 165 4.94 -1.63 29.02
C ILE A 165 6.33 -2.17 29.24
N SER A 166 6.75 -3.15 28.43
CA SER A 166 8.09 -3.72 28.54
C SER A 166 8.73 -4.02 27.19
N PHE A 167 10.05 -4.09 27.19
CA PHE A 167 10.89 -4.55 26.09
C PHE A 167 11.39 -5.95 26.42
N GLY A 168 11.34 -6.88 25.47
CA GLY A 168 11.78 -8.26 25.66
C GLY A 168 12.29 -8.86 24.36
N THR A 169 13.06 -9.95 24.45
CA THR A 169 13.59 -10.65 23.28
C THR A 169 13.04 -12.07 23.27
N LYS A 170 12.58 -12.56 22.12
CA LYS A 170 12.08 -13.94 21.94
C LYS A 170 11.10 -14.33 23.04
N GLU A 171 11.34 -15.40 23.79
CA GLU A 171 10.50 -15.79 24.93
C GLU A 171 10.68 -14.80 26.09
N HIS A 172 9.61 -14.07 26.42
CA HIS A 172 9.61 -12.99 27.40
C HIS A 172 8.53 -13.14 28.48
N GLY A 173 7.98 -14.35 28.66
CA GLY A 173 7.22 -14.72 29.87
C GLY A 173 5.70 -14.70 29.74
N ASP A 174 5.16 -14.53 28.53
CA ASP A 174 3.73 -14.51 28.24
C ASP A 174 3.26 -15.60 27.25
N PHE A 175 4.16 -16.52 26.86
CA PHE A 175 3.95 -17.61 25.89
C PHE A 175 3.79 -17.19 24.42
N TYR A 176 4.03 -15.92 24.10
CA TYR A 176 4.04 -15.41 22.73
C TYR A 176 5.44 -14.89 22.38
N PRO A 177 6.39 -15.78 22.04
CA PRO A 177 7.77 -15.35 21.80
C PRO A 177 7.90 -14.48 20.54
N PHE A 178 8.76 -13.46 20.61
CA PHE A 178 9.22 -12.72 19.43
C PHE A 178 10.10 -13.59 18.50
N ASP A 179 10.27 -13.15 17.25
CA ASP A 179 11.04 -13.85 16.22
C ASP A 179 12.47 -13.30 16.01
N GLY A 180 12.83 -12.20 16.68
CA GLY A 180 14.13 -11.54 16.57
C GLY A 180 14.05 -10.36 15.61
N PRO A 181 15.15 -9.97 14.94
CA PRO A 181 15.15 -8.76 14.12
C PRO A 181 14.19 -8.82 12.92
N SER A 182 13.43 -7.74 12.70
CA SER A 182 12.32 -7.62 11.76
C SER A 182 11.17 -8.59 12.06
N GLY A 183 10.17 -8.68 11.16
CA GLY A 183 9.04 -9.58 11.38
C GLY A 183 8.09 -9.04 12.43
N LEU A 184 8.10 -9.57 13.66
CA LEU A 184 7.17 -9.23 14.73
C LEU A 184 7.74 -8.12 15.63
N LEU A 185 7.23 -6.90 15.46
CA LEU A 185 7.81 -5.73 16.13
C LEU A 185 7.39 -5.60 17.60
N ALA A 186 6.14 -5.95 17.89
CA ALA A 186 5.50 -5.76 19.18
C ALA A 186 4.18 -6.54 19.22
N HIS A 187 3.62 -6.71 20.41
CA HIS A 187 2.21 -7.09 20.59
C HIS A 187 1.64 -6.46 21.85
N ALA A 188 0.31 -6.46 21.94
CA ALA A 188 -0.39 -6.07 23.15
C ALA A 188 -1.63 -6.94 23.41
N PHE A 189 -1.96 -7.05 24.69
CA PHE A 189 -3.16 -7.77 25.14
C PHE A 189 -4.35 -6.82 25.24
N PRO A 190 -5.56 -7.31 24.97
CA PRO A 190 -6.77 -6.50 25.12
C PRO A 190 -7.04 -6.13 26.59
N PRO A 191 -7.95 -5.17 26.85
CA PRO A 191 -8.40 -4.80 28.19
C PRO A 191 -8.80 -6.02 29.04
N GLY A 192 -8.21 -6.15 30.23
CA GLY A 192 -8.51 -7.28 31.10
C GLY A 192 -7.64 -7.32 32.37
N PRO A 193 -7.87 -8.29 33.27
CA PRO A 193 -7.03 -8.48 34.44
C PRO A 193 -5.68 -9.12 34.09
N ASN A 194 -4.72 -9.03 35.02
CA ASN A 194 -3.38 -9.61 34.89
C ASN A 194 -2.60 -9.00 33.72
N TYR A 195 -2.40 -9.76 32.63
CA TYR A 195 -1.72 -9.30 31.41
C TYR A 195 -2.59 -8.41 30.54
N GLY A 196 -3.90 -8.30 30.82
CA GLY A 196 -4.80 -7.51 30.00
C GLY A 196 -4.40 -6.03 29.97
N GLY A 197 -4.19 -5.49 28.76
CA GLY A 197 -3.68 -4.15 28.54
C GLY A 197 -2.18 -4.08 28.30
N ASP A 198 -1.39 -5.07 28.71
CA ASP A 198 0.07 -5.01 28.63
C ASP A 198 0.54 -4.97 27.17
N ALA A 199 1.62 -4.23 26.94
CA ALA A 199 2.22 -4.03 25.63
C ALA A 199 3.72 -4.38 25.67
N HIS A 200 4.15 -5.28 24.79
CA HIS A 200 5.52 -5.78 24.71
C HIS A 200 6.13 -5.39 23.38
N PHE A 201 7.36 -4.93 23.40
CA PHE A 201 8.13 -4.47 22.25
C PHE A 201 9.36 -5.37 22.09
N ASP A 202 9.66 -5.84 20.87
CA ASP A 202 10.82 -6.69 20.65
C ASP A 202 12.11 -5.87 20.77
N ASP A 203 12.96 -6.20 21.73
CA ASP A 203 14.25 -5.52 21.99
C ASP A 203 15.37 -6.00 21.05
N ASP A 204 15.10 -6.99 20.18
CA ASP A 204 15.99 -7.35 19.07
C ASP A 204 15.87 -6.38 17.87
N GLU A 205 14.92 -5.43 17.90
CA GLU A 205 14.68 -4.42 16.87
C GLU A 205 15.43 -3.10 17.09
N ASP A 206 15.80 -2.41 16.00
CA ASP A 206 16.41 -1.07 16.06
C ASP A 206 15.35 0.01 16.30
N TRP A 207 15.08 0.32 17.56
CA TRP A 207 14.10 1.33 17.96
C TRP A 207 14.62 2.74 17.76
N THR A 208 13.87 3.56 17.03
CA THR A 208 14.25 4.96 16.82
C THR A 208 13.10 5.95 16.91
N SER A 209 13.43 7.24 17.00
CA SER A 209 12.47 8.33 16.84
C SER A 209 12.34 8.81 15.37
N SER A 210 12.96 8.09 14.43
CA SER A 210 13.15 8.52 13.05
C SER A 210 12.51 7.54 12.05
N SER A 211 12.92 7.60 10.79
CA SER A 211 12.54 6.66 9.74
C SER A 211 13.56 5.54 9.51
N LYS A 212 14.71 5.59 10.21
CA LYS A 212 15.71 4.53 10.19
C LYS A 212 15.35 3.54 11.31
N GLY A 213 15.27 2.24 11.03
CA GLY A 213 14.71 1.28 11.97
C GLY A 213 13.20 1.49 12.19
N TYR A 214 12.70 1.09 13.36
CA TYR A 214 11.28 1.12 13.69
C TYR A 214 10.94 2.29 14.60
N ASN A 215 9.90 3.04 14.24
CA ASN A 215 9.53 4.22 14.99
C ASN A 215 8.72 3.84 16.22
N LEU A 216 9.34 3.91 17.40
CA LEU A 216 8.71 3.47 18.67
C LEU A 216 7.37 4.17 18.94
N PHE A 217 7.22 5.44 18.55
CA PHE A 217 5.95 6.15 18.71
C PHE A 217 4.82 5.55 17.85
N LEU A 218 5.11 5.17 16.60
CA LEU A 218 4.08 4.60 15.71
C LEU A 218 3.67 3.20 16.17
N VAL A 219 4.64 2.35 16.48
CA VAL A 219 4.37 0.99 16.97
C VAL A 219 3.62 1.06 18.30
N ALA A 220 4.07 1.88 19.26
CA ALA A 220 3.36 2.03 20.52
C ALA A 220 1.96 2.60 20.38
N ALA A 221 1.73 3.52 19.43
CA ALA A 221 0.39 4.03 19.19
C ALA A 221 -0.55 2.91 18.69
N HIS A 222 -0.07 2.01 17.83
CA HIS A 222 -0.79 0.82 17.38
C HIS A 222 -1.06 -0.15 18.55
N GLU A 223 -0.02 -0.56 19.29
CA GLU A 223 -0.17 -1.50 20.40
C GLU A 223 -1.11 -0.97 21.49
N PHE A 224 -1.07 0.33 21.78
CA PHE A 224 -2.00 0.91 22.75
C PHE A 224 -3.44 0.93 22.23
N GLY A 225 -3.69 0.85 20.92
CA GLY A 225 -5.02 0.60 20.38
C GLY A 225 -5.54 -0.78 20.82
N HIS A 226 -4.69 -1.82 20.74
CA HIS A 226 -5.02 -3.15 21.29
C HIS A 226 -5.21 -3.11 22.81
N SER A 227 -4.33 -2.45 23.55
CA SER A 227 -4.49 -2.25 25.01
C SER A 227 -5.81 -1.55 25.38
N LEU A 228 -6.40 -0.80 24.44
CA LEU A 228 -7.69 -0.13 24.59
C LEU A 228 -8.87 -0.92 24.01
N GLY A 229 -8.62 -2.04 23.34
CA GLY A 229 -9.64 -2.97 22.88
C GLY A 229 -9.98 -2.87 21.39
N LEU A 230 -9.14 -2.23 20.59
CA LEU A 230 -9.25 -2.27 19.13
C LEU A 230 -8.60 -3.53 18.57
N ASP A 231 -9.24 -4.09 17.54
CA ASP A 231 -8.68 -5.14 16.71
C ASP A 231 -7.91 -4.54 15.53
N HIS A 232 -7.20 -5.38 14.77
CA HIS A 232 -6.61 -4.93 13.52
C HIS A 232 -7.68 -4.44 12.53
N SER A 233 -7.38 -3.33 11.86
CA SER A 233 -8.19 -2.80 10.76
C SER A 233 -7.77 -3.43 9.43
N LYS A 234 -8.74 -3.54 8.52
CA LYS A 234 -8.51 -3.90 7.11
C LYS A 234 -8.20 -2.66 6.24
N ASP A 235 -8.34 -1.46 6.80
CA ASP A 235 -8.03 -0.23 6.09
C ASP A 235 -6.50 -0.03 6.06
N PRO A 236 -5.83 -0.08 4.89
CA PRO A 236 -4.38 0.13 4.80
C PRO A 236 -3.93 1.52 5.25
N GLY A 237 -4.85 2.48 5.39
CA GLY A 237 -4.59 3.82 5.88
C GLY A 237 -4.69 3.98 7.40
N ALA A 238 -5.24 2.99 8.10
CA ALA A 238 -5.43 3.00 9.54
C ALA A 238 -4.12 2.81 10.30
N LEU A 239 -4.05 3.35 11.52
CA LEU A 239 -2.98 3.05 12.46
C LEU A 239 -3.05 1.59 12.89
N MET A 240 -4.26 1.06 13.12
CA MET A 240 -4.51 -0.34 13.50
C MET A 240 -4.36 -1.33 12.33
N PHE A 241 -3.85 -0.92 11.17
CA PHE A 241 -3.46 -1.86 10.13
C PHE A 241 -2.24 -2.69 10.58
N PRO A 242 -2.21 -4.02 10.41
CA PRO A 242 -1.17 -4.87 11.03
C PRO A 242 0.26 -4.57 10.57
N ILE A 243 0.42 -4.14 9.31
CA ILE A 243 1.74 -3.95 8.70
C ILE A 243 2.30 -2.58 9.07
N TYR A 244 3.52 -2.58 9.60
CA TYR A 244 4.23 -1.37 9.95
C TYR A 244 4.51 -0.53 8.70
N THR A 245 4.04 0.72 8.72
CA THR A 245 4.38 1.71 7.70
C THR A 245 4.77 3.03 8.35
N TYR A 246 5.96 3.52 8.03
CA TYR A 246 6.41 4.81 8.52
C TYR A 246 5.68 5.96 7.80
N THR A 247 4.86 6.73 8.52
CA THR A 247 4.02 7.80 7.93
C THR A 247 4.61 9.22 8.00
N GLY A 248 5.80 9.40 8.57
CA GLY A 248 6.55 10.67 8.57
C GLY A 248 6.61 11.43 9.90
N LYS A 249 7.40 12.53 9.94
CA LYS A 249 7.69 13.32 11.15
C LYS A 249 6.68 14.43 11.48
N SER A 250 5.92 14.93 10.50
CA SER A 250 5.02 16.08 10.70
C SER A 250 3.68 15.63 11.26
N HIS A 251 3.31 16.15 12.43
CA HIS A 251 1.99 16.02 13.10
C HIS A 251 1.20 14.78 12.68
N PHE A 252 1.53 13.63 13.29
CA PHE A 252 0.73 12.42 13.12
C PHE A 252 -0.72 12.74 13.52
N MET A 253 -1.64 12.47 12.61
CA MET A 253 -3.07 12.56 12.84
C MET A 253 -3.63 11.15 12.74
N LEU A 254 -4.41 10.77 13.74
CA LEU A 254 -5.09 9.49 13.77
C LEU A 254 -6.03 9.39 12.54
N PRO A 255 -5.95 8.34 11.72
CA PRO A 255 -6.89 8.11 10.63
C PRO A 255 -8.35 7.98 11.10
N ASP A 256 -9.28 8.30 10.22
CA ASP A 256 -10.72 8.35 10.50
C ASP A 256 -11.31 6.98 10.90
N ASP A 257 -10.76 5.89 10.38
CA ASP A 257 -11.13 4.51 10.75
C ASP A 257 -10.83 4.22 12.23
N ASP A 258 -9.62 4.56 12.69
CA ASP A 258 -9.22 4.37 14.08
C ASP A 258 -10.02 5.25 15.05
N VAL A 259 -10.35 6.49 14.63
CA VAL A 259 -11.20 7.42 15.41
C VAL A 259 -12.59 6.82 15.60
N GLN A 260 -13.20 6.32 14.53
CA GLN A 260 -14.51 5.66 14.61
C GLN A 260 -14.44 4.41 15.49
N GLY A 261 -13.40 3.60 15.34
CA GLY A 261 -13.15 2.42 16.16
C GLY A 261 -13.10 2.77 17.64
N ILE A 262 -12.22 3.68 18.05
CA ILE A 262 -12.04 4.00 19.48
C ILE A 262 -13.24 4.72 20.08
N GLN A 263 -13.90 5.61 19.33
CA GLN A 263 -15.09 6.31 19.80
C GLN A 263 -16.30 5.38 19.90
N SER A 264 -16.35 4.27 19.15
CA SER A 264 -17.37 3.25 19.34
C SER A 264 -17.30 2.57 20.72
N LEU A 265 -16.11 2.53 21.34
CA LEU A 265 -15.87 1.93 22.65
C LEU A 265 -16.05 2.94 23.80
N TYR A 266 -15.50 4.15 23.65
CA TYR A 266 -15.35 5.14 24.73
C TYR A 266 -16.13 6.44 24.51
N GLY A 267 -16.70 6.65 23.32
CA GLY A 267 -17.31 7.93 22.92
C GLY A 267 -16.28 9.00 22.52
N PRO A 268 -16.74 10.09 21.88
CA PRO A 268 -15.90 11.23 21.57
C PRO A 268 -15.49 12.00 22.84
N GLY A 269 -14.29 12.58 22.83
CA GLY A 269 -13.88 13.56 23.83
C GLY A 269 -14.61 14.90 23.67
N ASP A 270 -14.44 15.80 24.66
CA ASP A 270 -15.09 17.12 24.65
C ASP A 270 -14.59 18.03 23.52
N GLU A 271 -13.29 17.97 23.21
CA GLU A 271 -12.67 18.72 22.11
C GLU A 271 -11.66 17.83 21.36
N ASP A 272 -11.96 17.51 20.11
CA ASP A 272 -10.99 16.94 19.18
C ASP A 272 -10.14 18.07 18.55
N PRO A 273 -8.82 18.11 18.79
CA PRO A 273 -7.96 19.16 18.25
C PRO A 273 -7.82 19.13 16.72
N ASN A 274 -8.19 18.04 16.05
CA ASN A 274 -8.05 17.85 14.61
C ASN A 274 -9.31 17.22 13.96
N PRO A 275 -10.41 17.97 13.79
CA PRO A 275 -11.69 17.44 13.32
C PRO A 275 -11.69 16.92 11.87
N LYS A 276 -10.57 17.03 11.16
CA LYS A 276 -10.39 16.56 9.78
C LYS A 276 -9.35 15.44 9.75
N HIS A 277 -9.75 14.28 10.23
CA HIS A 277 -8.93 13.08 10.19
C HIS A 277 -8.67 12.61 8.77
N PRO A 278 -7.46 12.10 8.46
CA PRO A 278 -7.17 11.49 7.16
C PRO A 278 -8.09 10.32 6.87
N LYS A 279 -8.65 10.29 5.66
CA LYS A 279 -9.47 9.18 5.16
C LYS A 279 -8.73 8.44 4.08
N THR A 280 -8.91 7.13 4.06
CA THR A 280 -8.49 6.31 2.93
C THR A 280 -9.40 6.61 1.74
N PRO A 281 -8.83 6.88 0.55
CA PRO A 281 -9.62 7.28 -0.59
C PRO A 281 -10.47 6.09 -1.08
N ASP A 282 -11.75 6.34 -1.33
CA ASP A 282 -12.64 5.36 -1.95
C ASP A 282 -12.53 5.48 -3.47
N LYS A 283 -12.13 4.38 -4.13
CA LYS A 283 -12.08 4.30 -5.59
C LYS A 283 -13.44 4.58 -6.24
N CYS A 284 -14.53 4.28 -5.53
CA CYS A 284 -15.90 4.45 -6.00
C CYS A 284 -16.51 5.83 -5.75
N ASP A 285 -15.76 6.75 -5.13
CA ASP A 285 -16.21 8.12 -4.93
C ASP A 285 -16.30 8.84 -6.30
N PRO A 286 -17.49 9.30 -6.74
CA PRO A 286 -17.65 10.01 -8.01
C PRO A 286 -16.93 11.35 -8.05
N SER A 287 -16.50 11.87 -6.89
CA SER A 287 -15.72 13.09 -6.74
C SER A 287 -14.21 12.86 -6.61
N LEU A 288 -13.77 11.59 -6.71
CA LEU A 288 -12.36 11.22 -6.61
C LEU A 288 -11.55 11.98 -7.67
N THR A 289 -10.45 12.58 -7.24
CA THR A 289 -9.49 13.26 -8.10
C THR A 289 -8.14 12.56 -7.96
N LEU A 290 -7.40 12.43 -9.05
CA LEU A 290 -6.11 11.76 -9.05
C LEU A 290 -4.96 12.76 -8.87
N ASP A 291 -3.87 12.27 -8.30
CA ASP A 291 -2.62 13.02 -8.19
C ASP A 291 -1.63 12.66 -9.29
N ALA A 292 -1.56 11.38 -9.68
CA ALA A 292 -0.78 10.91 -10.81
C ALA A 292 -1.28 9.53 -11.28
N ILE A 293 -0.92 9.16 -12.50
CA ILE A 293 -1.13 7.83 -13.06
C ILE A 293 0.08 7.47 -13.92
N THR A 294 0.55 6.23 -13.83
CA THR A 294 1.64 5.72 -14.66
C THR A 294 1.46 4.23 -14.89
N SER A 295 2.16 3.70 -15.88
CA SER A 295 2.39 2.27 -16.01
C SER A 295 3.64 1.86 -15.22
N LEU A 296 3.76 0.56 -14.92
CA LEU A 296 4.99 -0.08 -14.47
C LEU A 296 4.98 -1.54 -14.92
N ARG A 297 5.87 -1.95 -15.81
CA ARG A 297 6.02 -3.34 -16.27
C ARG A 297 4.67 -3.97 -16.69
N GLY A 298 3.80 -3.18 -17.32
CA GLY A 298 2.48 -3.61 -17.80
C GLY A 298 1.33 -3.43 -16.81
N GLU A 299 1.60 -3.12 -15.54
CA GLU A 299 0.60 -2.75 -14.54
C GLU A 299 0.28 -1.26 -14.60
N THR A 300 -0.87 -0.87 -14.06
CA THR A 300 -1.25 0.54 -13.92
C THR A 300 -1.22 0.95 -12.45
N MET A 301 -0.51 2.03 -12.15
CA MET A 301 -0.41 2.62 -10.82
C MET A 301 -1.14 3.97 -10.79
N ILE A 302 -2.08 4.12 -9.85
CA ILE A 302 -2.90 5.32 -9.72
C ILE A 302 -2.67 5.93 -8.34
N PHE A 303 -2.04 7.11 -8.27
CA PHE A 303 -1.68 7.76 -7.02
C PHE A 303 -2.76 8.73 -6.54
N LYS A 304 -3.03 8.68 -5.23
CA LYS A 304 -3.93 9.58 -4.53
C LYS A 304 -3.50 9.79 -3.09
N ASP A 305 -3.25 11.05 -2.73
CA ASP A 305 -2.80 11.45 -1.41
C ASP A 305 -1.59 10.59 -0.99
N ARG A 306 -1.71 9.82 0.10
CA ARG A 306 -0.64 8.95 0.62
C ARG A 306 -0.67 7.53 0.04
N PHE A 307 -1.55 7.28 -0.91
CA PHE A 307 -1.88 5.95 -1.40
C PHE A 307 -1.63 5.83 -2.90
N PHE A 308 -1.56 4.59 -3.36
CA PHE A 308 -1.74 4.27 -4.76
C PHE A 308 -2.54 2.97 -4.92
N TRP A 309 -3.36 2.93 -5.97
CA TRP A 309 -3.93 1.68 -6.45
C TRP A 309 -2.99 1.02 -7.46
N ARG A 310 -2.81 -0.28 -7.34
CA ARG A 310 -2.13 -1.14 -8.31
C ARG A 310 -3.17 -1.96 -9.06
N LEU A 311 -3.12 -1.92 -10.38
CA LEU A 311 -4.02 -2.68 -11.25
C LEU A 311 -3.17 -3.62 -12.10
N HIS A 312 -3.22 -4.91 -11.76
CA HIS A 312 -2.60 -5.95 -12.56
C HIS A 312 -3.56 -6.42 -13.67
N PRO A 313 -3.10 -6.66 -14.92
CA PRO A 313 -3.98 -7.02 -16.03
C PRO A 313 -4.77 -8.32 -15.85
N GLN A 314 -4.27 -9.23 -15.01
CA GLN A 314 -4.91 -10.51 -14.73
C GLN A 314 -5.80 -10.45 -13.47
N GLN A 315 -5.68 -9.38 -12.68
CA GLN A 315 -6.48 -9.21 -11.47
C GLN A 315 -7.81 -8.54 -11.79
N VAL A 316 -8.83 -8.94 -11.03
CA VAL A 316 -10.20 -8.50 -11.23
C VAL A 316 -10.45 -7.13 -10.59
N ASP A 317 -9.75 -6.81 -9.51
CA ASP A 317 -9.92 -5.59 -8.73
C ASP A 317 -8.59 -4.87 -8.48
N ALA A 318 -8.66 -3.59 -8.13
CA ALA A 318 -7.50 -2.77 -7.81
C ALA A 318 -7.13 -2.89 -6.33
N GLU A 319 -5.88 -3.25 -6.07
CA GLU A 319 -5.29 -3.33 -4.73
C GLU A 319 -4.85 -1.94 -4.28
N LEU A 320 -5.06 -1.58 -3.01
CA LEU A 320 -4.73 -0.27 -2.45
C LEU A 320 -3.60 -0.36 -1.45
N PHE A 321 -2.55 0.44 -1.64
CA PHE A 321 -1.39 0.47 -0.77
C PHE A 321 -1.03 1.89 -0.34
N LEU A 322 -0.41 2.02 0.83
CA LEU A 322 0.32 3.24 1.19
C LEU A 322 1.58 3.35 0.33
N THR A 323 1.82 4.52 -0.28
CA THR A 323 3.00 4.76 -1.12
C THR A 323 4.30 4.51 -0.36
N LYS A 324 4.32 4.83 0.93
CA LYS A 324 5.50 4.66 1.78
C LYS A 324 5.79 3.23 2.21
N SER A 325 4.85 2.31 2.05
CA SER A 325 5.11 0.89 2.27
C SER A 325 6.01 0.30 1.17
N PHE A 326 6.11 0.99 0.02
CA PHE A 326 6.96 0.62 -1.11
C PHE A 326 8.17 1.55 -1.20
N TRP A 327 7.96 2.85 -1.01
CA TRP A 327 9.02 3.86 -1.11
C TRP A 327 9.00 4.84 0.08
N PRO A 328 9.63 4.49 1.21
CA PRO A 328 9.58 5.28 2.45
C PRO A 328 10.08 6.73 2.32
N GLU A 329 11.03 6.98 1.41
CA GLU A 329 11.62 8.31 1.21
C GLU A 329 10.81 9.21 0.25
N LEU A 330 9.78 8.67 -0.42
CA LEU A 330 8.89 9.49 -1.24
C LEU A 330 8.04 10.43 -0.37
N PRO A 331 7.63 11.58 -0.93
CA PRO A 331 6.68 12.45 -0.27
C PRO A 331 5.32 11.76 -0.10
N ASN A 332 4.58 12.16 0.93
CA ASN A 332 3.22 11.68 1.21
C ASN A 332 2.20 11.99 0.09
N ARG A 333 2.57 12.74 -0.94
CA ARG A 333 1.72 13.05 -2.09
C ARG A 333 2.61 13.38 -3.27
N VAL A 334 2.25 12.88 -4.44
CA VAL A 334 2.94 13.13 -5.72
C VAL A 334 2.15 14.12 -6.56
N ASP A 335 2.78 14.71 -7.57
CA ASP A 335 2.13 15.64 -8.50
C ASP A 335 2.10 15.12 -9.95
N ALA A 336 3.00 14.20 -10.32
CA ALA A 336 3.03 13.52 -11.61
C ALA A 336 3.90 12.26 -11.51
N ALA A 337 3.68 11.30 -12.40
CA ALA A 337 4.47 10.08 -12.53
C ALA A 337 4.55 9.68 -14.00
N TYR A 338 5.65 9.07 -14.45
CA TYR A 338 5.73 8.39 -15.73
C TYR A 338 6.77 7.26 -15.71
N GLU A 339 6.56 6.24 -16.54
CA GLU A 339 7.51 5.15 -16.75
C GLU A 339 8.38 5.42 -17.98
N HIS A 340 9.65 5.06 -17.90
CA HIS A 340 10.57 4.97 -19.02
C HIS A 340 10.88 3.47 -19.27
N PRO A 341 10.10 2.77 -20.11
CA PRO A 341 10.11 1.31 -20.18
C PRO A 341 11.48 0.72 -20.54
N SER A 342 12.19 1.34 -21.49
CA SER A 342 13.50 0.84 -21.95
C SER A 342 14.64 0.94 -20.92
N HIS A 343 14.45 1.72 -19.85
CA HIS A 343 15.38 1.79 -18.72
C HIS A 343 14.82 1.13 -17.46
N ASP A 344 13.58 0.62 -17.51
CA ASP A 344 12.87 0.05 -16.37
C ASP A 344 12.82 1.01 -15.17
N LEU A 345 12.54 2.30 -15.45
CA LEU A 345 12.49 3.36 -14.46
C LEU A 345 11.11 4.02 -14.37
N ILE A 346 10.68 4.35 -13.16
CA ILE A 346 9.58 5.30 -12.93
C ILE A 346 10.15 6.62 -12.43
N PHE A 347 9.69 7.72 -13.00
CA PHE A 347 9.96 9.04 -12.50
C PHE A 347 8.76 9.59 -11.75
N ILE A 348 8.95 9.98 -10.49
CA ILE A 348 7.92 10.58 -9.63
C ILE A 348 8.25 12.04 -9.38
N PHE A 349 7.27 12.94 -9.48
CA PHE A 349 7.43 14.38 -9.31
C PHE A 349 6.67 14.88 -8.09
N ARG A 350 7.28 15.83 -7.36
CA ARG A 350 6.60 16.61 -6.32
C ARG A 350 7.25 17.98 -6.17
N GLY A 351 6.46 19.03 -6.39
CA GLY A 351 6.92 20.41 -6.41
C GLY A 351 8.05 20.57 -7.43
N ARG A 352 9.19 21.10 -6.99
CA ARG A 352 10.37 21.31 -7.85
C ARG A 352 11.35 20.14 -7.85
N LYS A 353 10.97 18.99 -7.30
CA LYS A 353 11.82 17.81 -7.19
C LYS A 353 11.23 16.64 -7.93
N PHE A 354 12.09 15.73 -8.35
CA PHE A 354 11.69 14.45 -8.90
C PHE A 354 12.64 13.34 -8.44
N TRP A 355 12.13 12.12 -8.42
CA TRP A 355 12.80 10.87 -8.04
C TRP A 355 12.79 9.94 -9.23
N ALA A 356 13.82 9.11 -9.38
CA ALA A 356 13.84 7.98 -10.31
C ALA A 356 13.87 6.69 -9.49
N LEU A 357 12.99 5.76 -9.85
CA LEU A 357 12.76 4.51 -9.14
C LEU A 357 13.04 3.35 -10.08
N ASN A 358 13.67 2.29 -9.58
CA ASN A 358 13.74 0.98 -10.22
C ASN A 358 13.16 -0.04 -9.25
N GLY A 359 11.98 -0.58 -9.54
CA GLY A 359 11.25 -1.41 -8.58
C GLY A 359 11.06 -0.68 -7.24
N TYR A 360 11.59 -1.24 -6.16
CA TYR A 360 11.52 -0.70 -4.80
C TYR A 360 12.62 0.34 -4.50
N ASP A 361 13.64 0.46 -5.35
CA ASP A 361 14.82 1.28 -5.08
C ASP A 361 14.69 2.70 -5.66
N ILE A 362 15.10 3.69 -4.87
CA ILE A 362 15.32 5.05 -5.35
C ILE A 362 16.78 5.14 -5.83
N LEU A 363 16.97 5.55 -7.08
CA LEU A 363 18.32 5.67 -7.63
C LEU A 363 19.19 6.68 -6.87
N GLU A 364 20.49 6.39 -6.80
CA GLU A 364 21.46 7.27 -6.15
C GLU A 364 21.48 8.67 -6.79
N GLY A 365 21.60 9.70 -5.95
CA GLY A 365 21.61 11.10 -6.38
C GLY A 365 20.23 11.71 -6.57
N TYR A 366 19.15 10.97 -6.33
CA TYR A 366 17.79 11.50 -6.24
C TYR A 366 17.42 11.84 -4.78
N PRO A 367 16.51 12.81 -4.55
CA PRO A 367 15.79 13.59 -5.55
C PRO A 367 16.63 14.70 -6.21
N LYS A 368 16.37 14.91 -7.50
CA LYS A 368 16.92 15.99 -8.33
C LYS A 368 15.94 17.14 -8.49
N LYS A 369 16.41 18.32 -8.91
CA LYS A 369 15.54 19.47 -9.20
C LYS A 369 15.03 19.41 -10.63
N ILE A 370 13.77 19.80 -10.86
CA ILE A 370 13.22 19.85 -12.23
C ILE A 370 13.99 20.82 -13.15
N SER A 371 14.73 21.78 -12.61
CA SER A 371 15.64 22.63 -13.41
C SER A 371 16.73 21.83 -14.13
N GLU A 372 17.09 20.65 -13.64
CA GLU A 372 18.04 19.74 -14.28
C GLU A 372 17.47 19.12 -15.56
N LEU A 373 16.14 19.07 -15.70
CA LEU A 373 15.45 18.72 -16.96
C LEU A 373 15.33 19.91 -17.92
N GLY A 374 15.87 21.09 -17.55
CA GLY A 374 15.81 22.30 -18.37
C GLY A 374 14.61 23.22 -18.09
N PHE A 375 13.80 22.94 -17.04
CA PHE A 375 12.70 23.84 -16.67
C PHE A 375 13.21 25.17 -16.08
N PRO A 376 12.57 26.30 -16.43
CA PRO A 376 12.94 27.59 -15.87
C PRO A 376 12.43 27.73 -14.43
N LYS A 377 13.00 28.67 -13.66
CA LYS A 377 12.77 28.77 -12.19
C LYS A 377 11.31 29.13 -11.84
N GLU A 378 10.57 29.69 -12.79
CA GLU A 378 9.17 30.10 -12.64
C GLU A 378 8.25 28.87 -12.52
N VAL A 379 8.64 27.74 -13.11
CA VAL A 379 7.89 26.49 -12.99
C VAL A 379 8.04 25.94 -11.57
N LYS A 380 6.91 25.79 -10.89
CA LYS A 380 6.86 25.38 -9.47
C LYS A 380 6.59 23.89 -9.30
N LYS A 381 5.92 23.27 -10.27
CA LYS A 381 5.60 21.84 -10.28
C LYS A 381 5.22 21.36 -11.68
N ILE A 382 5.30 20.05 -11.86
CA ILE A 382 4.72 19.32 -12.99
C ILE A 382 3.42 18.71 -12.50
N SER A 383 2.32 18.86 -13.24
CA SER A 383 1.00 18.34 -12.87
C SER A 383 0.64 17.02 -13.54
N ALA A 384 1.32 16.66 -14.63
CA ALA A 384 1.20 15.35 -15.25
C ALA A 384 2.42 15.12 -16.16
N ALA A 385 2.78 13.86 -16.39
CA ALA A 385 3.90 13.49 -17.26
C ALA A 385 3.58 12.19 -17.98
N VAL A 386 4.07 12.02 -19.22
CA VAL A 386 3.93 10.76 -19.96
C VAL A 386 5.08 10.61 -20.96
N HIS A 387 5.67 9.42 -21.00
CA HIS A 387 6.73 9.07 -21.95
C HIS A 387 6.15 8.36 -23.17
N PHE A 388 6.76 8.56 -24.34
CA PHE A 388 6.40 7.89 -25.57
C PHE A 388 7.60 7.16 -26.18
N GLU A 389 7.66 5.86 -25.91
CA GLU A 389 8.76 4.97 -26.24
C GLU A 389 9.14 5.03 -27.72
N ASN A 390 8.14 5.02 -28.62
CA ASN A 390 8.37 5.05 -30.07
C ASN A 390 9.15 6.28 -30.57
N THR A 391 9.14 7.38 -29.81
CA THR A 391 9.83 8.62 -30.20
C THR A 391 10.96 9.01 -29.25
N GLY A 392 11.08 8.35 -28.10
CA GLY A 392 12.00 8.76 -27.03
C GLY A 392 11.70 10.16 -26.48
N LYS A 393 10.42 10.58 -26.50
CA LYS A 393 9.99 11.90 -26.03
C LYS A 393 9.11 11.76 -24.79
N THR A 394 9.28 12.68 -23.85
CA THR A 394 8.42 12.82 -22.67
C THR A 394 7.67 14.15 -22.72
N LEU A 395 6.37 14.10 -22.46
CA LEU A 395 5.54 15.29 -22.30
C LEU A 395 5.35 15.61 -20.83
N PHE A 396 5.53 16.88 -20.48
CA PHE A 396 5.32 17.40 -19.13
C PHE A 396 4.28 18.52 -19.15
N PHE A 397 3.28 18.41 -18.29
CA PHE A 397 2.22 19.41 -18.15
C PHE A 397 2.47 20.28 -16.93
N SER A 398 2.33 21.59 -17.07
CA SER A 398 2.43 22.54 -15.95
C SER A 398 1.58 23.77 -16.19
N GLY A 399 0.60 23.99 -15.31
CA GLY A 399 -0.39 25.06 -15.51
C GLY A 399 -1.18 24.82 -16.79
N ASN A 400 -1.20 25.83 -17.69
CA ASN A 400 -1.82 25.76 -19.00
C ASN A 400 -0.85 25.43 -20.15
N GLN A 401 0.36 24.98 -19.81
CA GLN A 401 1.43 24.70 -20.76
C GLN A 401 1.80 23.23 -20.80
N VAL A 402 2.19 22.76 -21.98
CA VAL A 402 2.86 21.49 -22.20
C VAL A 402 4.31 21.75 -22.63
N TRP A 403 5.21 20.89 -22.19
CA TRP A 403 6.62 20.86 -22.53
C TRP A 403 6.96 19.50 -23.13
N ARG A 404 7.87 19.46 -24.09
CA ARG A 404 8.35 18.21 -24.69
C ARG A 404 9.85 18.08 -24.48
N TYR A 405 10.24 17.00 -23.83
CA TYR A 405 11.61 16.67 -23.49
C TYR A 405 12.10 15.54 -24.38
N ASP A 406 13.33 15.67 -24.87
CA ASP A 406 14.04 14.63 -25.60
C ASP A 406 14.84 13.79 -24.62
N ASP A 407 14.38 12.58 -24.32
CA ASP A 407 15.07 11.67 -23.40
C ASP A 407 16.39 11.14 -23.99
N THR A 408 16.57 11.18 -25.31
CA THR A 408 17.81 10.73 -25.98
C THR A 408 18.91 11.79 -25.89
N ASN A 409 18.56 13.04 -26.13
CA ASN A 409 19.51 14.16 -26.13
C ASN A 409 19.55 14.91 -24.79
N HIS A 410 18.71 14.51 -23.84
CA HIS A 410 18.53 15.13 -22.53
C HIS A 410 18.33 16.64 -22.57
N ILE A 411 17.45 17.10 -23.46
CA ILE A 411 17.19 18.53 -23.68
C ILE A 411 15.70 18.80 -23.97
N MET A 412 15.21 19.96 -23.55
CA MET A 412 13.88 20.44 -23.95
C MET A 412 13.87 20.82 -25.44
N ASP A 413 12.84 20.40 -26.16
CA ASP A 413 12.65 20.76 -27.56
C ASP A 413 12.46 22.29 -27.68
N LYS A 414 13.10 22.91 -28.69
CA LYS A 414 13.18 24.38 -28.83
C LYS A 414 11.83 25.08 -29.01
N ASP A 415 10.83 24.39 -29.54
CA ASP A 415 9.50 24.94 -29.82
C ASP A 415 8.53 24.83 -28.63
N TYR A 416 9.04 24.50 -27.43
CA TYR A 416 8.28 24.37 -26.19
C TYR A 416 8.74 25.39 -25.14
N PRO A 417 7.85 25.84 -24.23
CA PRO A 417 6.49 25.34 -24.00
C PRO A 417 5.46 25.81 -25.03
N ARG A 418 4.39 25.01 -25.18
CA ARG A 418 3.18 25.36 -25.95
C ARG A 418 1.97 25.42 -25.05
N LEU A 419 0.90 26.10 -25.48
CA LEU A 419 -0.37 26.05 -24.75
C LEU A 419 -1.02 24.67 -24.91
N ILE A 420 -1.60 24.16 -23.83
CA ILE A 420 -2.29 22.87 -23.85
C ILE A 420 -3.41 22.87 -24.90
N GLU A 421 -4.19 23.95 -24.99
CA GLU A 421 -5.30 24.06 -25.95
C GLU A 421 -4.82 24.12 -27.42
N GLU A 422 -3.59 24.58 -27.68
CA GLU A 422 -3.01 24.61 -29.02
C GLU A 422 -2.55 23.21 -29.47
N GLU A 423 -1.96 22.45 -28.55
CA GLU A 423 -1.44 21.11 -28.83
C GLU A 423 -2.53 20.02 -28.72
N PHE A 424 -3.48 20.19 -27.79
CA PHE A 424 -4.56 19.26 -27.48
C PHE A 424 -5.92 20.00 -27.44
N PRO A 425 -6.50 20.35 -28.60
CA PRO A 425 -7.77 21.09 -28.62
C PRO A 425 -8.91 20.34 -27.91
N GLY A 426 -9.61 21.04 -27.01
CA GLY A 426 -10.82 20.54 -26.34
C GLY A 426 -10.59 19.79 -25.01
N ILE A 427 -9.35 19.60 -24.55
CA ILE A 427 -9.08 19.01 -23.22
C ILE A 427 -9.12 20.04 -22.08
N GLY A 428 -9.19 21.33 -22.43
CA GLY A 428 -9.12 22.43 -21.49
C GLY A 428 -7.68 22.84 -21.17
N ASN A 429 -7.53 23.64 -20.12
CA ASN A 429 -6.26 24.31 -19.81
C ASN A 429 -5.51 23.70 -18.61
N LYS A 430 -5.93 22.53 -18.12
CA LYS A 430 -5.30 21.89 -16.96
C LYS A 430 -5.41 20.37 -17.07
N VAL A 431 -4.28 19.71 -16.83
CA VAL A 431 -4.17 18.26 -16.78
C VAL A 431 -3.75 17.86 -15.37
N ASP A 432 -4.55 16.99 -14.75
CA ASP A 432 -4.33 16.42 -13.42
C ASP A 432 -3.53 15.11 -13.50
N ALA A 433 -3.71 14.32 -14.57
CA ALA A 433 -2.95 13.09 -14.78
C ALA A 433 -2.95 12.70 -16.26
N VAL A 434 -1.91 11.99 -16.71
CA VAL A 434 -1.84 11.44 -18.08
C VAL A 434 -1.04 10.15 -18.05
N TYR A 435 -1.47 9.17 -18.83
CA TYR A 435 -0.68 7.97 -19.09
C TYR A 435 -0.89 7.49 -20.52
N GLU A 436 0.04 6.65 -20.97
CA GLU A 436 0.02 6.02 -22.29
C GLU A 436 -0.44 4.56 -22.13
N LYS A 437 -1.35 4.13 -23.00
CA LYS A 437 -1.72 2.72 -23.13
C LYS A 437 -2.10 2.41 -24.57
N ASN A 438 -1.52 1.35 -25.14
CA ASN A 438 -1.80 0.85 -26.49
C ASN A 438 -1.67 1.92 -27.59
N GLY A 439 -0.67 2.78 -27.48
CA GLY A 439 -0.36 3.88 -28.40
C GLY A 439 -1.28 5.10 -28.28
N ASN A 440 -2.05 5.27 -27.20
CA ASN A 440 -2.94 6.42 -27.00
C ASN A 440 -2.66 7.13 -25.67
N TYR A 441 -2.85 8.45 -25.65
CA TYR A 441 -2.81 9.24 -24.42
C TYR A 441 -4.18 9.29 -23.77
N TYR A 442 -4.22 8.98 -22.48
CA TYR A 442 -5.39 9.07 -21.62
C TYR A 442 -5.18 10.25 -20.69
N ILE A 443 -5.78 11.39 -21.03
CA ILE A 443 -5.57 12.67 -20.34
C ILE A 443 -6.74 12.92 -19.40
N ILE A 444 -6.45 13.17 -18.13
CA ILE A 444 -7.43 13.41 -17.08
C ILE A 444 -7.31 14.88 -16.63
N GLY A 445 -8.40 15.63 -16.70
CA GLY A 445 -8.46 17.01 -16.22
C GLY A 445 -9.87 17.35 -15.73
N HIS A 446 -9.99 17.87 -14.50
CA HIS A 446 -11.26 18.28 -13.90
C HIS A 446 -12.37 17.21 -14.00
N LEU A 447 -12.05 15.97 -13.61
CA LEU A 447 -12.96 14.80 -13.65
C LEU A 447 -13.42 14.39 -15.06
N ARG A 448 -12.71 14.82 -16.11
CA ARG A 448 -12.92 14.34 -17.49
C ARG A 448 -11.73 13.53 -17.96
N LEU A 449 -12.03 12.42 -18.63
CA LEU A 449 -11.05 11.60 -19.34
C LEU A 449 -11.18 11.89 -20.84
N THR A 450 -10.07 12.24 -21.48
CA THR A 450 -9.98 12.44 -22.92
C THR A 450 -8.91 11.52 -23.53
N VAL A 451 -9.28 10.81 -24.60
CA VAL A 451 -8.36 9.92 -25.32
C VAL A 451 -7.85 10.61 -26.58
N VAL A 452 -6.54 10.68 -26.73
CA VAL A 452 -5.87 11.38 -27.84
C VAL A 452 -4.91 10.44 -28.57
N LYS A 453 -4.94 10.45 -29.92
CA LYS A 453 -3.93 9.74 -30.74
C LYS A 453 -2.66 10.58 -30.91
N PRO A 454 -1.46 10.00 -30.74
CA PRO A 454 -0.20 10.75 -30.79
C PRO A 454 0.09 11.40 -32.15
N PHE A 455 -0.19 10.71 -33.26
CA PHE A 455 0.25 11.14 -34.59
C PHE A 455 -0.48 12.38 -35.13
N TYR A 456 -1.66 12.70 -34.60
CA TYR A 456 -2.47 13.86 -35.04
C TYR A 456 -2.96 14.73 -33.88
N PHE A 457 -2.62 14.36 -32.63
CA PHE A 457 -3.21 14.91 -31.40
C PHE A 457 -4.73 15.09 -31.47
N GLN A 458 -5.38 14.17 -32.20
CA GLN A 458 -6.81 14.23 -32.44
C GLN A 458 -7.55 13.59 -31.27
N THR A 459 -8.44 14.36 -30.67
CA THR A 459 -9.38 13.87 -29.65
C THR A 459 -10.28 12.80 -30.26
N LEU A 460 -10.18 11.58 -29.74
CA LEU A 460 -11.02 10.46 -30.15
C LEU A 460 -12.36 10.48 -29.40
N LYS A 461 -12.32 10.74 -28.09
CA LYS A 461 -13.49 10.68 -27.20
C LYS A 461 -13.22 11.40 -25.88
N SER A 462 -14.28 11.94 -25.27
CA SER A 462 -14.26 12.53 -23.94
C SER A 462 -15.44 12.01 -23.12
N SER A 463 -15.22 11.66 -21.85
CA SER A 463 -16.28 11.26 -20.90
C SER A 463 -15.98 11.77 -19.50
N LEU A 464 -16.95 11.63 -18.58
CA LEU A 464 -16.65 11.75 -17.15
C LEU A 464 -15.66 10.66 -16.75
N TRP A 465 -14.74 11.02 -15.88
CA TRP A 465 -13.81 10.10 -15.26
C TRP A 465 -14.49 9.43 -14.06
N SER A 466 -14.37 8.12 -13.99
CA SER A 466 -14.75 7.32 -12.82
C SER A 466 -13.88 6.07 -12.77
N PHE A 467 -13.46 5.68 -11.57
CA PHE A 467 -12.93 4.34 -11.34
C PHE A 467 -14.08 3.32 -11.49
N SER A 468 -13.84 2.16 -12.11
CA SER A 468 -14.90 1.14 -12.24
C SER A 468 -15.20 0.49 -10.88
N CYS A 469 -16.47 0.48 -10.47
CA CYS A 469 -16.93 -0.10 -9.20
C CYS A 469 -17.42 -1.54 -9.29
N ARG A 470 -17.38 -2.15 -10.48
CA ARG A 470 -17.72 -3.56 -10.68
C ARG A 470 -16.55 -4.28 -11.32
N LEU A 471 -16.33 -5.52 -10.88
CA LEU A 471 -15.51 -6.52 -11.55
C LEU A 471 -15.62 -6.34 -13.07
N TYR A 472 -14.51 -6.48 -13.76
CA TYR A 472 -14.22 -6.06 -15.15
C TYR A 472 -13.53 -4.69 -15.22
N LEU A 473 -12.21 -4.77 -15.30
CA LEU A 473 -11.33 -3.85 -16.01
C LEU A 473 -11.95 -3.44 -17.36
N PHE A 474 -12.76 -2.41 -17.33
CA PHE A 474 -12.85 -1.40 -18.35
C PHE A 474 -13.16 -0.10 -17.63
N PHE A 475 -12.46 0.97 -17.99
CA PHE A 475 -12.99 2.33 -17.84
C PHE A 475 -14.44 2.28 -18.30
N GLN A 476 -15.39 2.24 -17.37
CA GLN A 476 -16.78 1.95 -17.73
C GLN A 476 -17.38 3.22 -18.32
N TRP A 477 -17.39 3.21 -19.65
CA TRP A 477 -18.13 4.12 -20.50
C TRP A 477 -19.59 4.17 -20.05
N THR A 478 -20.05 5.32 -19.56
CA THR A 478 -21.48 5.62 -19.61
C THR A 478 -21.83 5.86 -21.09
N HIS A 479 -22.42 4.85 -21.74
CA HIS A 479 -23.05 5.04 -23.04
C HIS A 479 -24.28 5.97 -22.91
N THR A 480 -24.40 6.89 -23.88
CA THR A 480 -25.57 7.59 -24.49
C THR A 480 -25.26 9.09 -24.61
N VAL A 481 -25.37 9.76 -25.77
CA VAL A 481 -26.02 9.49 -27.07
C VAL A 481 -25.03 9.75 -28.20
#